data_AF-A0A919GV08-F1
#
_entry.id   AF-A0A919GV08-F1
#
_cell.length_a   1.000
_cell.length_b   1.000
_cell.length_c   1.000
_cell.angle_alpha   90.00
_cell.angle_beta   90.00
_cell.angle_gamma   90.00
#
_symmetry.space_group_name_H-M   'P 1'
#
loop_
_entity.id
_entity.type
_entity.pdbx_description
1 polymer ?
#
loop_
_entity_poly.entity_id
_entity_poly.type
_entity_poly.pdbx_seq_one_letter_code
_entity_poly.pdbx_strand_id
1 'polypeptide(L)'
;MRLYAQTPARRNRQVLGDLIAVVLIAAAVAFALTVRDAIMLLAEPGRKMESSGDGLASELGNAGDAASDVPLIGGLLKKPLQSAADASTGFADAGQSLQRTVGEFANLTTVALIVIPVALVLVLWLPARLRWIRRCITLRQLLDAPGGADLLALRALTGPLRDLTAVPTPAGGLADAWRRGDAQVIADLSAVALARAGLRP
;
A
#
# COMPACT_ATOMS: atom_id res chain seq x y z
N MET A 1 -9.25 -24.37 -0.49
CA MET A 1 -9.84 -23.10 0.01
C MET A 1 -10.22 -22.22 -1.17
N ARG A 2 -11.46 -21.75 -1.28
CA ARG A 2 -11.91 -20.94 -2.43
C ARG A 2 -11.68 -19.45 -2.14
N LEU A 3 -10.90 -18.78 -2.99
CA LEU A 3 -10.47 -17.37 -2.81
C LEU A 3 -11.49 -16.32 -3.29
N TYR A 4 -12.56 -16.73 -4.01
CA TYR A 4 -13.57 -15.86 -4.60
C TYR A 4 -15.01 -16.37 -4.46
N ALA A 5 -15.97 -15.45 -4.35
CA ALA A 5 -17.41 -15.75 -4.34
C ALA A 5 -17.87 -16.32 -5.69
N GLN A 6 -18.80 -17.28 -5.67
CA GLN A 6 -19.33 -17.94 -6.86
C GLN A 6 -20.59 -17.27 -7.43
N THR A 7 -21.13 -16.24 -6.74
CA THR A 7 -22.18 -15.38 -7.28
C THR A 7 -21.58 -14.20 -8.05
N PRO A 8 -21.96 -13.98 -9.32
CA PRO A 8 -21.29 -13.03 -10.22
C PRO A 8 -21.33 -11.59 -9.71
N ALA A 9 -22.43 -11.16 -9.09
CA ALA A 9 -22.57 -9.81 -8.53
C ALA A 9 -21.59 -9.52 -7.37
N ARG A 10 -21.32 -10.50 -6.51
CA ARG A 10 -20.37 -10.35 -5.40
C ARG A 10 -18.93 -10.53 -5.85
N ARG A 11 -18.69 -11.44 -6.80
CA ARG A 11 -17.36 -11.60 -7.43
C ARG A 11 -16.92 -10.30 -8.09
N ASN A 12 -17.79 -9.64 -8.85
CA ASN A 12 -17.46 -8.38 -9.51
C ASN A 12 -17.16 -7.25 -8.51
N ARG A 13 -17.90 -7.15 -7.39
CA ARG A 13 -17.58 -6.17 -6.33
C ARG A 13 -16.25 -6.46 -5.64
N GLN A 14 -15.90 -7.74 -5.45
CA GLN A 14 -14.59 -8.13 -4.91
C GLN A 14 -13.46 -7.77 -5.88
N VAL A 15 -13.59 -8.16 -7.16
CA VAL A 15 -12.60 -7.82 -8.19
C VAL A 15 -12.45 -6.31 -8.33
N LEU A 16 -13.55 -5.56 -8.33
CA LEU A 16 -13.52 -4.10 -8.39
C LEU A 16 -12.86 -3.50 -7.14
N GLY A 17 -13.16 -4.01 -5.94
CA GLY A 17 -12.54 -3.56 -4.69
C GLY A 17 -11.03 -3.85 -4.66
N ASP A 18 -10.62 -5.02 -5.15
CA ASP A 18 -9.22 -5.41 -5.27
C ASP A 18 -8.49 -4.54 -6.29
N LEU A 19 -9.12 -4.29 -7.45
CA LEU A 19 -8.58 -3.43 -8.49
C LEU A 19 -8.44 -1.99 -7.99
N ILE A 20 -9.45 -1.45 -7.30
CA ILE A 20 -9.38 -0.11 -6.70
C ILE A 20 -8.24 -0.04 -5.69
N ALA A 21 -8.09 -1.05 -4.82
CA ALA A 21 -6.99 -1.09 -3.86
C ALA A 21 -5.62 -1.09 -4.56
N VAL A 22 -5.44 -1.92 -5.59
CA VAL A 22 -4.19 -1.97 -6.38
C VAL A 22 -3.92 -0.64 -7.07
N VAL A 23 -4.93 -0.03 -7.70
CA VAL A 23 -4.81 1.26 -8.37
C VAL A 23 -4.45 2.37 -7.38
N LEU A 24 -5.08 2.40 -6.20
CA LEU A 24 -4.76 3.40 -5.17
C LEU A 24 -3.33 3.23 -4.64
N ILE A 25 -2.88 1.99 -4.42
CA ILE A 25 -1.50 1.71 -4.01
C ILE A 25 -0.52 2.16 -5.09
N ALA A 26 -0.77 1.79 -6.36
CA ALA A 26 0.07 2.19 -7.48
C ALA A 26 0.12 3.72 -7.65
N ALA A 27 -1.03 4.39 -7.52
CA ALA A 27 -1.12 5.85 -7.58
C ALA A 27 -0.35 6.52 -6.42
N ALA A 28 -0.46 6.00 -5.20
CA ALA A 28 0.28 6.51 -4.04
C ALA A 28 1.80 6.36 -4.23
N VAL A 29 2.26 5.20 -4.73
CA VAL A 29 3.68 4.97 -5.03
C VAL A 29 4.16 5.92 -6.13
N ALA A 30 3.43 6.04 -7.23
CA ALA A 30 3.78 6.96 -8.32
C ALA A 30 3.85 8.41 -7.81
N PHE A 31 2.88 8.84 -7.01
CA PHE A 31 2.86 10.16 -6.41
C PHE A 31 4.07 10.39 -5.48
N ALA A 32 4.42 9.41 -4.65
CA ALA A 32 5.57 9.48 -3.76
C ALA A 32 6.91 9.59 -4.50
N LEU A 33 7.06 8.84 -5.61
CA LEU A 33 8.25 8.94 -6.45
C LEU A 33 8.36 10.31 -7.12
N THR A 34 7.26 10.85 -7.65
CA THR A 34 7.24 12.20 -8.23
C THR A 34 7.62 13.28 -7.20
N VAL A 35 7.10 13.17 -5.98
CA VAL A 35 7.45 14.09 -4.88
C VAL A 35 8.93 13.96 -4.51
N ARG A 36 9.47 12.73 -4.44
CA ARG A 36 10.88 12.47 -4.18
C ARG A 36 11.77 13.14 -5.23
N ASP A 37 11.45 12.97 -6.50
CA ASP A 37 12.22 13.53 -7.60
C ASP A 37 12.18 15.07 -7.56
N ALA A 38 11.02 15.64 -7.23
CA ALA A 38 10.90 17.08 -7.02
C ALA A 38 11.76 17.59 -5.85
N ILE A 39 11.84 16.84 -4.74
CA ILE A 39 12.72 17.19 -3.61
C ILE A 39 14.20 17.05 -4.00
N MET A 40 14.56 16.03 -4.77
CA MET A 40 15.95 15.82 -5.21
C MET A 40 16.48 16.91 -6.15
N LEU A 41 15.60 17.69 -6.81
CA LEU A 41 15.99 18.91 -7.51
C LEU A 41 16.59 19.96 -6.56
N LEU A 42 16.14 20.01 -5.29
CA LEU A 42 16.70 20.91 -4.28
C LEU A 42 18.13 20.53 -3.87
N ALA A 43 18.59 19.32 -4.20
CA ALA A 43 19.97 18.89 -3.96
C ALA A 43 20.94 19.32 -5.08
N GLU A 44 20.43 19.79 -6.22
CA GLU A 44 21.28 20.23 -7.35
C GLU A 44 22.15 21.47 -7.01
N PRO A 45 21.64 22.51 -6.32
CA PRO A 45 22.47 23.61 -5.86
C PRO A 45 23.61 23.16 -4.93
N GLY A 46 23.34 22.19 -4.04
CA GLY A 46 24.35 21.63 -3.15
C GLY A 46 25.47 20.91 -3.91
N ARG A 47 25.13 20.17 -4.97
CA ARG A 47 26.12 19.51 -5.86
C ARG A 47 26.99 20.51 -6.63
N LYS A 48 26.38 21.59 -7.11
CA LYS A 48 27.13 22.68 -7.77
C LYS A 48 28.05 23.40 -6.78
N MET A 49 27.60 23.61 -5.55
CA MET A 49 28.40 24.22 -4.49
C MET A 49 29.57 23.33 -4.06
N GLU A 50 29.36 22.02 -3.90
CA GLU A 50 30.41 21.03 -3.63
C GLU A 50 31.50 21.04 -4.71
N SER A 51 31.10 20.81 -5.97
CA SER A 51 32.04 20.79 -7.09
C SER A 51 32.78 22.11 -7.33
N SER A 52 32.11 23.26 -7.15
CA SER A 52 32.76 24.56 -7.29
C SER A 52 33.72 24.85 -6.14
N GLY A 53 33.34 24.48 -4.91
CA GLY A 53 34.18 24.64 -3.70
C GLY A 53 35.45 23.81 -3.77
N ASP A 54 35.33 22.52 -4.15
CA ASP A 54 36.48 21.62 -4.34
C ASP A 54 37.41 22.09 -5.46
N GLY A 55 36.84 22.53 -6.58
CA GLY A 55 37.62 23.08 -7.70
C GLY A 55 38.40 24.33 -7.29
N LEU A 56 37.75 25.29 -6.63
CA LEU A 56 38.37 26.50 -6.10
C LEU A 56 39.45 26.18 -5.06
N ALA A 57 39.18 25.26 -4.14
CA ALA A 57 40.15 24.82 -3.14
C ALA A 57 41.40 24.22 -3.78
N SER A 58 41.23 23.38 -4.82
CA SER A 58 42.33 22.79 -5.55
C SER A 58 43.16 23.85 -6.31
N GLU A 59 42.51 24.75 -7.04
CA GLU A 59 43.20 25.82 -7.77
C GLU A 59 43.98 26.76 -6.84
N LEU A 60 43.36 27.16 -5.72
CA LEU A 60 43.99 28.03 -4.72
C LEU A 60 45.12 27.33 -3.98
N GLY A 61 44.99 26.04 -3.68
CA GLY A 61 46.05 25.22 -3.10
C GLY A 61 47.26 25.11 -4.04
N ASN A 62 47.01 24.76 -5.31
CA ASN A 62 48.05 24.69 -6.34
C ASN A 62 48.74 26.04 -6.55
N ALA A 63 47.98 27.15 -6.57
CA ALA A 63 48.54 28.49 -6.67
C ALA A 63 49.36 28.86 -5.42
N GLY A 64 48.92 28.45 -4.23
CA GLY A 64 49.65 28.65 -2.97
C GLY A 64 51.00 27.92 -2.95
N ASP A 65 51.03 26.69 -3.46
CA ASP A 65 52.26 25.91 -3.59
C ASP A 65 53.19 26.50 -4.65
N ALA A 66 52.68 26.85 -5.83
CA ALA A 66 53.48 27.52 -6.86
C ALA A 66 54.03 28.88 -6.41
N ALA A 67 53.24 29.66 -5.66
CA ALA A 67 53.68 30.93 -5.11
C ALA A 67 54.75 30.76 -4.03
N SER A 68 54.82 29.60 -3.36
CA SER A 68 55.81 29.31 -2.33
C SER A 68 57.25 29.18 -2.86
N ASP A 69 57.40 28.93 -4.16
CA ASP A 69 58.69 28.83 -4.85
C ASP A 69 59.32 30.20 -5.18
N VAL A 70 58.61 31.32 -4.93
CA VAL A 70 59.14 32.67 -5.21
C VAL A 70 60.10 33.11 -4.09
N PRO A 71 61.38 33.43 -4.40
CA PRO A 71 62.35 33.88 -3.41
C PRO A 71 61.90 35.17 -2.71
N LEU A 72 62.24 35.32 -1.41
CA LEU A 72 61.94 36.47 -0.54
C LEU A 72 60.46 36.68 -0.16
N ILE A 73 59.50 36.36 -1.03
CA ILE A 73 58.06 36.64 -0.79
C ILE A 73 57.14 35.41 -0.80
N GLY A 74 57.62 34.21 -1.14
CA GLY A 74 56.75 33.04 -1.33
C GLY A 74 55.92 32.65 -0.10
N GLY A 75 56.47 32.80 1.12
CA GLY A 75 55.71 32.58 2.36
C GLY A 75 54.59 33.60 2.61
N LEU A 76 54.74 34.85 2.13
CA LEU A 76 53.73 35.90 2.24
C LEU A 76 52.56 35.68 1.27
N LEU A 77 52.83 35.02 0.13
CA LEU A 77 51.82 34.69 -0.88
C LEU A 77 51.11 33.35 -0.59
N LYS A 78 51.83 32.36 -0.06
CA LYS A 78 51.27 31.04 0.27
C LYS A 78 50.15 31.12 1.30
N LYS A 79 50.37 31.84 2.39
CA LYS A 79 49.43 31.89 3.54
C LYS A 79 48.01 32.36 3.16
N PRO A 80 47.80 33.50 2.46
CA PRO A 80 46.46 33.91 2.06
C PRO A 80 45.81 32.97 1.04
N LEU A 81 46.59 32.37 0.12
CA LEU A 81 46.08 31.40 -0.86
C LEU A 81 45.64 30.10 -0.19
N GLN A 82 46.42 29.59 0.78
CA GLN A 82 46.06 28.43 1.59
C GLN A 82 44.79 28.70 2.42
N SER A 83 44.70 29.86 3.07
CA SER A 83 43.50 30.24 3.83
C SER A 83 42.27 30.40 2.94
N ALA A 84 42.42 30.86 1.69
CA ALA A 84 41.34 30.92 0.73
C ALA A 84 40.91 29.52 0.24
N ALA A 85 41.87 28.60 0.09
CA ALA A 85 41.58 27.19 -0.21
C ALA A 85 40.79 26.53 0.93
N ASP A 86 41.20 26.72 2.18
CA ASP A 86 40.51 26.20 3.37
C ASP A 86 39.09 26.79 3.54
N ALA A 87 38.90 28.07 3.21
CA ALA A 87 37.56 28.66 3.17
C ALA A 87 36.69 28.04 2.06
N SER A 88 37.31 27.67 0.93
CA SER A 88 36.62 27.06 -0.22
C SER A 88 36.20 25.62 0.07
N THR A 89 37.00 24.84 0.81
CA THR A 89 36.58 23.50 1.29
C THR A 89 35.38 23.60 2.23
N GLY A 90 35.27 24.68 3.01
CA GLY A 90 34.08 24.94 3.84
C GLY A 90 32.78 25.08 3.02
N PHE A 91 32.84 25.64 1.81
CA PHE A 91 31.69 25.65 0.90
C PHE A 91 31.37 24.25 0.37
N ALA A 92 32.39 23.44 0.10
CA ALA A 92 32.19 22.08 -0.37
C ALA A 92 31.50 21.21 0.68
N ASP A 93 31.97 21.28 1.93
CA ASP A 93 31.36 20.62 3.08
C ASP A 93 29.91 21.06 3.31
N ALA A 94 29.62 22.35 3.18
CA ALA A 94 28.26 22.88 3.27
C ALA A 94 27.35 22.33 2.15
N GLY A 95 27.87 22.25 0.92
CA GLY A 95 27.19 21.66 -0.23
C GLY A 95 26.85 20.18 0.00
N GLN A 96 27.80 19.41 0.55
CA GLN A 96 27.61 17.99 0.87
C GLN A 96 26.62 17.79 2.02
N SER A 97 26.69 18.62 3.07
CA SER A 97 25.75 18.59 4.19
C SER A 97 24.31 18.85 3.73
N LEU A 98 24.11 19.88 2.90
CA LEU A 98 22.80 20.18 2.30
C LEU A 98 22.24 19.00 1.51
N GLN A 99 23.06 18.38 0.65
CA GLN A 99 22.65 17.21 -0.13
C GLN A 99 22.21 16.04 0.76
N ARG A 100 22.96 15.77 1.83
CA ARG A 100 22.63 14.72 2.80
C ARG A 100 21.28 15.00 3.47
N THR A 101 21.08 16.21 3.99
CA THR A 101 19.82 16.61 4.65
C THR A 101 18.64 16.53 3.69
N VAL A 102 18.77 17.06 2.46
CA VAL A 102 17.71 16.97 1.44
C VAL A 102 17.41 15.51 1.09
N GLY A 103 18.44 14.66 0.96
CA GLY A 103 18.27 13.24 0.70
C GLY A 103 17.52 12.49 1.82
N GLU A 104 17.83 12.80 3.08
CA GLU A 104 17.12 12.26 4.24
C GLU A 104 15.65 12.70 4.27
N PHE A 105 15.37 13.99 4.05
CA PHE A 105 14.00 14.50 3.95
C PHE A 105 13.23 13.88 2.78
N ALA A 106 13.87 13.73 1.62
CA ALA A 106 13.27 13.09 0.45
C ALA A 106 12.89 11.64 0.78
N ASN A 107 13.77 10.88 1.40
CA ASN A 107 13.51 9.49 1.78
C ASN A 107 12.40 9.38 2.83
N LEU A 108 12.46 10.17 3.91
CA LEU A 108 11.45 10.14 4.97
C LEU A 108 10.06 10.49 4.43
N THR A 109 9.98 11.55 3.62
CA THR A 109 8.75 11.98 2.97
C THR A 109 8.21 10.89 2.04
N THR A 110 9.07 10.28 1.22
CA THR A 110 8.69 9.19 0.31
C THR A 110 8.11 8.00 1.08
N VAL A 111 8.80 7.57 2.14
CA VAL A 111 8.34 6.44 2.97
C VAL A 111 6.99 6.77 3.62
N ALA A 112 6.83 7.95 4.20
CA ALA A 112 5.56 8.36 4.79
C ALA A 112 4.42 8.39 3.77
N LEU A 113 4.69 8.93 2.57
CA LEU A 113 3.70 9.05 1.50
C LEU A 113 3.32 7.71 0.86
N ILE A 114 4.14 6.68 1.00
CA ILE A 114 3.80 5.30 0.62
C ILE A 114 3.08 4.58 1.76
N VAL A 115 3.67 4.59 2.96
CA VAL A 115 3.21 3.78 4.09
C VAL A 115 1.82 4.22 4.55
N ILE A 116 1.57 5.52 4.69
CA ILE A 116 0.29 6.02 5.22
C ILE A 116 -0.89 5.64 4.31
N PRO A 117 -0.87 5.92 2.99
CA PRO A 117 -1.98 5.55 2.12
C PRO A 117 -2.14 4.03 1.99
N VAL A 118 -1.03 3.29 1.87
CA VAL A 118 -1.07 1.83 1.79
C VAL A 118 -1.66 1.22 3.06
N ALA A 119 -1.23 1.68 4.23
CA ALA A 119 -1.78 1.23 5.51
C ALA A 119 -3.28 1.55 5.61
N LEU A 120 -3.72 2.74 5.18
CA LEU A 120 -5.13 3.11 5.18
C LEU A 120 -5.96 2.21 4.26
N VAL A 121 -5.48 1.95 3.03
CA VAL A 121 -6.14 1.00 2.11
C VAL A 121 -6.23 -0.38 2.75
N LEU A 122 -5.15 -0.88 3.34
CA LEU A 122 -5.14 -2.19 4.02
C LEU A 122 -6.10 -2.22 5.22
N VAL A 123 -6.10 -1.20 6.07
CA VAL A 123 -6.97 -1.14 7.26
C VAL A 123 -8.45 -1.07 6.86
N LEU A 124 -8.80 -0.43 5.75
CA LEU A 124 -10.18 -0.36 5.28
C LEU A 124 -10.60 -1.62 4.50
N TRP A 125 -9.71 -2.18 3.67
CA TRP A 125 -10.02 -3.29 2.77
C TRP A 125 -9.86 -4.67 3.45
N LEU A 126 -8.79 -4.88 4.21
CA LEU A 126 -8.41 -6.18 4.75
C LEU A 126 -9.44 -6.75 5.74
N PRO A 127 -10.03 -5.97 6.69
CA PRO A 127 -11.02 -6.51 7.63
C PRO A 127 -12.30 -6.94 6.93
N ALA A 128 -12.75 -6.20 5.90
CA ALA A 128 -13.91 -6.58 5.11
C ALA A 128 -13.66 -7.91 4.38
N ARG A 129 -12.46 -8.08 3.81
CA ARG A 129 -12.06 -9.32 3.13
C ARG A 129 -11.95 -10.50 4.11
N LEU A 130 -11.29 -10.31 5.25
CA LEU A 130 -11.13 -11.31 6.30
C LEU A 130 -12.46 -11.76 6.88
N ARG A 131 -13.37 -10.83 7.20
CA ARG A 131 -14.71 -11.17 7.71
C ARG A 131 -15.49 -12.03 6.72
N TRP A 132 -15.38 -11.74 5.42
CA TRP A 132 -16.03 -12.54 4.39
C TRP A 132 -15.42 -13.95 4.29
N ILE A 133 -14.09 -14.07 4.26
CA ILE A 133 -13.41 -15.37 4.22
C ILE A 133 -13.81 -16.23 5.43
N ARG A 134 -13.76 -15.66 6.65
CA ARG A 134 -14.19 -16.34 7.88
C ARG A 134 -15.63 -16.80 7.78
N ARG A 135 -16.54 -15.95 7.33
CA ARG A 135 -17.96 -16.29 7.17
C ARG A 135 -18.18 -17.45 6.19
N CYS A 136 -17.46 -17.47 5.08
CA CYS A 136 -17.53 -18.58 4.11
C CYS A 136 -17.00 -19.89 4.70
N ILE A 137 -15.93 -19.85 5.49
CA ILE A 137 -15.38 -21.03 6.17
C ILE A 137 -16.40 -21.57 7.18
N THR A 138 -16.95 -20.71 8.04
CA THR A 138 -17.94 -21.12 9.05
C THR A 138 -19.19 -21.72 8.41
N LEU A 139 -19.70 -21.13 7.33
CA LEU A 139 -20.87 -21.67 6.62
C LEU A 139 -20.60 -23.02 6.00
N ARG A 140 -19.38 -23.27 5.51
CA ARG A 140 -19.01 -24.56 4.94
C ARG A 140 -18.83 -25.63 6.01
N GLN A 141 -18.19 -25.27 7.12
CA GLN A 141 -18.11 -26.14 8.30
C GLN A 141 -19.49 -26.49 8.86
N LEU A 142 -20.42 -25.52 8.88
CA LEU A 142 -21.81 -25.77 9.29
C LEU A 142 -22.53 -26.70 8.32
N LEU A 143 -22.31 -26.58 7.00
CA LEU A 143 -22.89 -27.49 6.01
C LEU A 143 -22.38 -28.93 6.20
N ASP A 144 -21.09 -29.10 6.46
CA ASP A 144 -20.45 -30.41 6.62
C ASP A 144 -20.79 -31.08 7.98
N ALA A 145 -21.37 -30.32 8.93
CA ALA A 145 -21.79 -30.84 10.23
C ALA A 145 -23.10 -31.66 10.11
N PRO A 146 -23.30 -32.67 10.96
CA PRO A 146 -24.56 -33.42 10.99
C PRO A 146 -25.75 -32.49 11.32
N GLY A 147 -26.78 -32.51 10.48
CA GLY A 147 -27.93 -31.57 10.58
C GLY A 147 -27.65 -30.16 10.03
N GLY A 148 -26.48 -29.94 9.43
CA GLY A 148 -26.03 -28.65 8.91
C GLY A 148 -26.94 -28.02 7.85
N ALA A 149 -27.43 -28.84 6.92
CA ALA A 149 -28.40 -28.41 5.90
C ALA A 149 -29.69 -27.88 6.52
N ASP A 150 -30.11 -28.47 7.64
CA ASP A 150 -31.35 -28.10 8.34
C ASP A 150 -31.20 -26.77 9.09
N LEU A 151 -30.03 -26.53 9.71
CA LEU A 151 -29.68 -25.23 10.28
C LEU A 151 -29.60 -24.13 9.22
N LEU A 152 -29.09 -24.44 8.03
CA LEU A 152 -29.05 -23.51 6.90
C LEU A 152 -30.45 -23.24 6.34
N ALA A 153 -31.31 -24.26 6.29
CA ALA A 153 -32.71 -24.09 5.91
C ALA A 153 -33.46 -23.18 6.90
N LEU A 154 -33.26 -23.38 8.20
CA LEU A 154 -33.80 -22.49 9.24
C LEU A 154 -33.26 -21.04 9.12
N ARG A 155 -31.98 -20.88 8.78
CA ARG A 155 -31.37 -19.57 8.51
C ARG A 155 -32.01 -18.89 7.30
N ALA A 156 -32.40 -19.65 6.27
CA ALA A 156 -33.11 -19.13 5.11
C ALA A 156 -34.52 -18.67 5.50
N LEU A 157 -35.25 -19.48 6.26
CA LEU A 157 -36.60 -19.16 6.74
C LEU A 157 -36.65 -17.92 7.64
N THR A 158 -35.63 -17.71 8.46
CA THR A 158 -35.48 -16.53 9.34
C THR A 158 -34.79 -15.34 8.64
N GLY A 159 -34.54 -15.47 7.33
CA GLY A 159 -33.91 -14.46 6.49
C GLY A 159 -34.91 -13.47 5.85
N PRO A 160 -34.42 -12.61 4.92
CA PRO A 160 -35.26 -11.71 4.14
C PRO A 160 -36.23 -12.46 3.25
N LEU A 161 -37.46 -11.98 3.23
CA LEU A 161 -38.57 -12.56 2.47
C LEU A 161 -38.30 -12.66 0.96
N ARG A 162 -37.49 -11.74 0.41
CA ARG A 162 -37.12 -11.73 -1.02
C ARG A 162 -36.33 -12.97 -1.46
N ASP A 163 -35.58 -13.58 -0.55
CA ASP A 163 -34.79 -14.77 -0.88
C ASP A 163 -35.67 -16.04 -0.92
N LEU A 164 -36.81 -16.02 -0.21
CA LEU A 164 -37.77 -17.12 -0.14
C LEU A 164 -38.68 -17.19 -1.37
N THR A 165 -38.90 -16.08 -2.08
CA THR A 165 -39.71 -16.06 -3.31
C THR A 165 -39.06 -16.83 -4.46
N ALA A 166 -37.76 -17.14 -4.37
CA ALA A 166 -37.04 -17.93 -5.35
C ALA A 166 -37.24 -19.45 -5.18
N VAL A 167 -37.78 -19.89 -4.03
CA VAL A 167 -38.01 -21.31 -3.75
C VAL A 167 -39.45 -21.67 -4.13
N PRO A 168 -39.67 -22.77 -4.87
CA PRO A 168 -41.01 -23.26 -5.15
C PRO A 168 -41.79 -23.51 -3.84
N THR A 169 -42.96 -22.90 -3.70
CA THR A 169 -43.81 -23.11 -2.51
C THR A 169 -44.62 -24.39 -2.66
N PRO A 170 -44.38 -25.42 -1.82
CA PRO A 170 -45.20 -26.63 -1.83
C PRO A 170 -46.62 -26.34 -1.34
N ALA A 171 -47.58 -27.23 -1.66
CA ALA A 171 -49.01 -27.03 -1.37
C ALA A 171 -49.32 -26.78 0.12
N GLY A 172 -48.52 -27.34 1.05
CA GLY A 172 -48.65 -27.11 2.49
C GLY A 172 -47.85 -25.91 3.03
N GLY A 173 -47.11 -25.21 2.18
CA GLY A 173 -46.22 -24.11 2.56
C GLY A 173 -44.83 -24.56 3.01
N LEU A 174 -43.84 -23.66 2.89
CA LEU A 174 -42.42 -23.94 3.16
C LEU A 174 -42.16 -24.33 4.62
N ALA A 175 -42.81 -23.67 5.59
CA ALA A 175 -42.60 -23.92 7.01
C ALA A 175 -43.14 -25.29 7.48
N ASP A 176 -44.13 -25.82 6.77
CA ASP A 176 -44.75 -27.11 7.07
C ASP A 176 -43.95 -28.25 6.43
N ALA A 177 -43.51 -28.07 5.17
CA ALA A 177 -42.60 -29.00 4.51
C ALA A 177 -41.25 -29.12 5.24
N TRP A 178 -40.70 -28.00 5.75
CA TRP A 178 -39.51 -28.01 6.60
C TRP A 178 -39.75 -28.79 7.91
N ARG A 179 -40.87 -28.56 8.60
CA ARG A 179 -41.20 -29.29 9.84
C ARG A 179 -41.38 -30.80 9.65
N ARG A 180 -41.79 -31.24 8.47
CA ARG A 180 -41.89 -32.66 8.10
C ARG A 180 -40.55 -33.31 7.73
N GLY A 181 -39.47 -32.54 7.66
CA GLY A 181 -38.15 -33.06 7.26
C GLY A 181 -38.06 -33.37 5.76
N ASP A 182 -38.81 -32.66 4.90
CA ASP A 182 -38.73 -32.84 3.46
C ASP A 182 -37.31 -32.51 2.96
N ALA A 183 -36.58 -33.54 2.56
CA ALA A 183 -35.19 -33.45 2.15
C ALA A 183 -34.98 -32.50 0.95
N GLN A 184 -35.95 -32.43 0.03
CA GLN A 184 -35.85 -31.55 -1.14
C GLN A 184 -36.01 -30.09 -0.73
N VAL A 185 -37.01 -29.79 0.12
CA VAL A 185 -37.24 -28.43 0.63
C VAL A 185 -36.08 -27.96 1.51
N ILE A 186 -35.52 -28.84 2.36
CA ILE A 186 -34.33 -28.53 3.15
C ILE A 186 -33.13 -28.23 2.25
N ALA A 187 -32.91 -29.04 1.20
CA ALA A 187 -31.83 -28.81 0.24
C ALA A 187 -32.00 -27.44 -0.47
N ASP A 188 -33.20 -27.14 -0.97
CA ASP A 188 -33.49 -25.89 -1.69
C ASP A 188 -33.34 -24.65 -0.77
N LEU A 189 -33.85 -24.71 0.46
CA LEU A 189 -33.69 -23.64 1.46
C LEU A 189 -32.21 -23.47 1.85
N SER A 190 -31.48 -24.57 2.03
CA SER A 190 -30.04 -24.51 2.34
C SER A 190 -29.24 -23.90 1.18
N ALA A 191 -29.60 -24.20 -0.07
CA ALA A 191 -28.98 -23.62 -1.26
C ALA A 191 -29.20 -22.11 -1.34
N VAL A 192 -30.38 -21.62 -0.95
CA VAL A 192 -30.66 -20.17 -0.83
C VAL A 192 -29.77 -19.52 0.22
N ALA A 193 -29.62 -20.14 1.41
CA ALA A 193 -28.74 -19.63 2.45
C ALA A 193 -27.26 -19.59 2.00
N LEU A 194 -26.80 -20.61 1.26
CA LEU A 194 -25.46 -20.66 0.67
C LEU A 194 -25.27 -19.59 -0.43
N ALA A 195 -26.23 -19.46 -1.34
CA ALA A 195 -26.20 -18.48 -2.43
C ALA A 195 -26.09 -17.04 -1.90
N ARG A 196 -26.79 -16.75 -0.79
CA ARG A 196 -26.72 -15.44 -0.11
C ARG A 196 -25.34 -15.14 0.47
N ALA A 197 -24.61 -16.16 0.90
CA ALA A 197 -23.22 -16.03 1.33
C ALA A 197 -22.23 -15.96 0.16
N GLY A 198 -22.69 -16.22 -1.06
CA GLY A 198 -21.87 -16.26 -2.27
C GLY A 198 -21.23 -17.62 -2.53
N LEU A 199 -21.77 -18.68 -1.94
CA LEU A 199 -21.37 -20.07 -2.15
C LEU A 199 -22.40 -20.73 -3.09
N ARG A 200 -21.96 -21.58 -4.03
CA ARG A 200 -22.86 -22.51 -4.70
C ARG A 200 -22.97 -23.80 -3.86
N PRO A 201 -24.15 -24.45 -3.84
CA PRO A 201 -24.30 -25.79 -3.30
C PRO A 201 -23.30 -26.76 -3.93
#